data_AF-A0A7S9KZP2-F1
#
_entry.id   AF-A0A7S9KZP2-F1
#
_cell.length_a   1.000
_cell.length_b   1.000
_cell.length_c   1.000
_cell.angle_alpha   90.00
_cell.angle_beta   90.00
_cell.angle_gamma   90.00
#
_symmetry.space_group_name_H-M   'P 1'
#
loop_
_entity.id
_entity.type
_entity.pdbx_description
1 polymer ?
#
loop_
_entity_poly.entity_id
_entity_poly.type
_entity_poly.pdbx_seq_one_letter_code
_entity_poly.pdbx_strand_id
1 'polypeptide(L)'
;MKNLLPILLSVVFACKSNSTSNNALDSMEEDTFGMMNPIAAVNLVDSAQGLIDQSSTLVKKGISGELKKRTVDSLVNPIMVKYLAVFKQLSPSDSLIVHKYRQQKINELLEFQSKKYSY
;
A
#
# COMPACT_ATOMS: atom_id res chain seq x y z
N MET A 1 -26.85 8.18 9.49
CA MET A 1 -25.45 8.46 9.06
C MET A 1 -24.49 8.47 10.24
N LYS A 2 -24.15 7.30 10.80
CA LYS A 2 -23.11 7.16 11.83
C LYS A 2 -22.39 5.82 11.59
N ASN A 3 -21.06 5.83 11.53
CA ASN A 3 -20.16 4.67 11.73
C ASN A 3 -19.44 4.00 10.53
N LEU A 4 -19.14 4.70 9.42
CA LEU A 4 -18.18 4.17 8.41
C LEU A 4 -16.92 5.02 8.19
N LEU A 5 -16.87 6.23 8.77
CA LEU A 5 -15.69 7.09 8.78
C LEU A 5 -14.41 6.49 9.41
N PRO A 6 -14.44 5.62 10.45
CA PRO A 6 -13.21 5.21 11.14
C PRO A 6 -12.36 4.18 10.37
N ILE A 7 -12.84 3.66 9.24
CA ILE A 7 -12.08 2.72 8.39
C ILE A 7 -10.97 3.45 7.62
N LEU A 8 -11.18 4.72 7.28
CA LEU A 8 -10.20 5.54 6.55
C LEU A 8 -9.04 6.03 7.43
N LEU A 9 -9.24 6.15 8.75
CA LEU A 9 -8.27 6.79 9.65
C LEU A 9 -7.32 5.80 10.35
N SER A 10 -7.69 4.53 10.46
CA SER A 10 -6.90 3.51 11.17
C SER A 10 -5.64 3.05 10.43
N VAL A 11 -5.45 3.48 9.18
CA VAL A 11 -4.23 3.20 8.38
C VAL A 11 -3.09 4.19 8.67
N VAL A 12 -3.33 5.25 9.47
CA VAL A 12 -2.37 6.35 9.65
C VAL A 12 -1.42 6.17 10.86
N PHE A 13 -1.76 5.35 11.88
CA PHE A 13 -1.03 5.39 13.17
C PHE A 13 -0.46 4.08 13.71
N ALA A 14 -0.55 2.95 12.99
CA ALA A 14 0.02 1.69 13.47
C ALA A 14 1.47 1.48 13.01
N CYS A 15 2.39 2.31 13.51
CA CYS A 15 3.83 2.01 13.54
C CYS A 15 4.42 2.49 14.86
N LYS A 16 4.14 1.76 15.94
CA LYS A 16 4.97 1.74 17.15
C LYS A 16 5.72 0.40 17.14
N SER A 17 6.93 0.39 16.59
CA SER A 17 7.86 -0.73 16.76
C SER A 17 8.95 -0.34 17.73
N ASN A 18 8.94 -1.01 18.88
CA ASN A 18 10.04 -1.12 19.81
C ASN A 18 11.27 -1.69 19.09
N SER A 19 12.36 -0.92 19.05
CA SER A 19 13.68 -1.45 18.70
C SER A 19 14.32 -1.97 19.97
N THR A 20 14.29 -3.29 20.19
CA THR A 20 15.18 -3.94 21.16
C THR A 20 16.50 -4.20 20.45
N SER A 21 17.53 -3.53 20.96
CA SER A 21 18.95 -3.75 20.73
C SER A 21 19.32 -5.23 20.83
N ASN A 22 20.14 -5.71 19.89
CA ASN A 22 21.19 -6.70 20.16
C ASN A 22 22.30 -6.50 19.13
N ASN A 23 23.49 -6.18 19.65
CA ASN A 23 24.75 -6.08 18.93
C ASN A 23 25.23 -7.48 18.52
N ALA A 24 25.70 -7.61 17.28
CA ALA A 24 26.79 -8.52 16.96
C ALA A 24 27.56 -7.92 15.77
N LEU A 25 28.80 -7.52 16.06
CA LEU A 25 29.80 -6.99 15.15
C LEU A 25 30.83 -8.10 14.94
N ASP A 26 31.01 -8.54 13.69
CA ASP A 26 32.19 -9.18 13.05
C ASP A 26 31.64 -9.98 11.85
N SER A 27 32.22 -10.02 10.66
CA SER A 27 33.56 -9.67 10.19
C SER A 27 33.55 -9.62 8.65
N MET A 28 34.55 -8.92 8.12
CA MET A 28 35.06 -8.80 6.74
C MET A 28 34.66 -9.90 5.72
N GLU A 29 34.30 -9.50 4.50
CA GLU A 29 35.17 -9.67 3.31
C GLU A 29 34.56 -8.99 2.07
N GLU A 30 35.47 -8.39 1.32
CA GLU A 30 35.30 -7.73 0.03
C GLU A 30 35.11 -8.77 -1.08
N ASP A 31 34.65 -8.30 -2.24
CA ASP A 31 34.73 -8.98 -3.54
C ASP A 31 33.64 -10.02 -3.90
N THR A 32 32.62 -9.54 -4.61
CA THR A 32 32.20 -10.12 -5.90
C THR A 32 31.26 -9.16 -6.62
N PHE A 33 31.89 -8.24 -7.35
CA PHE A 33 31.28 -7.51 -8.45
C PHE A 33 31.03 -8.50 -9.60
N GLY A 34 29.88 -9.19 -9.58
CA GLY A 34 29.60 -10.17 -10.63
C GLY A 34 28.36 -10.99 -10.35
N MET A 35 27.19 -10.44 -10.69
CA MET A 35 26.04 -11.11 -11.30
C MET A 35 24.88 -10.11 -11.31
N MET A 36 24.98 -9.12 -12.19
CA MET A 36 23.83 -8.33 -12.61
C MET A 36 22.97 -9.25 -13.49
N ASN A 37 22.21 -10.11 -12.84
CA ASN A 37 21.10 -10.81 -13.45
C ASN A 37 20.17 -9.70 -14.01
N PRO A 38 19.81 -9.67 -15.29
CA PRO A 38 18.85 -8.70 -15.82
C PRO A 38 17.45 -9.11 -15.33
N ILE A 39 17.24 -9.03 -14.02
CA ILE A 39 15.93 -9.02 -13.39
C ILE A 39 15.29 -7.75 -13.95
N ALA A 40 14.25 -7.94 -14.77
CA ALA A 40 13.45 -6.89 -15.38
C ALA A 40 13.45 -5.65 -14.49
N ALA A 41 13.97 -4.52 -14.99
CA ALA A 41 14.04 -3.28 -14.23
C ALA A 41 12.63 -2.98 -13.70
N VAL A 42 12.38 -3.33 -12.44
CA VAL A 42 11.05 -3.23 -11.86
C VAL A 42 10.78 -1.75 -11.72
N ASN A 43 9.90 -1.23 -12.55
CA ASN A 43 9.42 0.14 -12.38
C ASN A 43 8.65 0.19 -11.06
N LEU A 44 9.28 0.79 -10.04
CA LEU A 44 8.72 0.89 -8.69
C LEU A 44 7.43 1.72 -8.68
N VAL A 45 7.29 2.69 -9.61
CA VAL A 45 6.07 3.47 -9.78
C VAL A 45 4.93 2.56 -10.22
N ASP A 46 5.12 1.79 -11.29
CA ASP A 46 4.10 0.86 -11.81
C ASP A 46 3.73 -0.19 -10.76
N SER A 47 4.73 -0.68 -10.02
CA SER A 47 4.53 -1.63 -8.93
C SER A 47 3.67 -1.05 -7.81
N ALA A 48 3.93 0.19 -7.40
CA ALA A 48 3.14 0.87 -6.38
C ALA A 48 1.71 1.15 -6.86
N GLN A 49 1.54 1.59 -8.12
CA GLN A 49 0.23 1.82 -8.73
C GLN A 49 -0.58 0.52 -8.82
N GLY A 50 0.05 -0.59 -9.23
CA GLY A 50 -0.60 -1.90 -9.27
C GLY A 50 -1.10 -2.37 -7.91
N LEU A 51 -0.33 -2.14 -6.83
CA LEU A 51 -0.77 -2.46 -5.47
C LEU A 51 -1.95 -1.56 -5.03
N ILE A 52 -1.94 -0.28 -5.40
CA ILE A 52 -3.08 0.63 -5.18
C ILE A 52 -4.32 0.11 -5.90
N ASP A 53 -4.22 -0.31 -7.16
CA ASP A 53 -5.35 -0.84 -7.94
C ASP A 53 -5.93 -2.12 -7.35
N GLN A 54 -5.06 -3.05 -6.92
CA GLN A 54 -5.49 -4.27 -6.25
C GLN A 54 -6.26 -3.95 -4.96
N SER A 55 -5.73 -3.06 -4.12
CA SER A 55 -6.41 -2.66 -2.88
C SER A 55 -7.74 -1.96 -3.15
N SER A 56 -7.77 -1.04 -4.13
CA SER A 56 -8.96 -0.29 -4.52
C SER A 56 -10.06 -1.21 -5.04
N THR A 57 -9.70 -2.24 -5.81
CA THR A 57 -10.65 -3.25 -6.31
C THR A 57 -11.32 -4.01 -5.16
N LEU A 58 -10.55 -4.42 -4.15
CA LEU A 58 -11.08 -5.11 -2.96
C LEU A 58 -11.98 -4.21 -2.12
N VAL A 59 -11.58 -2.95 -1.93
CA VAL A 59 -12.39 -1.95 -1.22
C VAL A 59 -13.70 -1.70 -1.96
N LYS A 60 -13.66 -1.57 -3.30
CA LYS A 60 -14.86 -1.42 -4.14
C LYS A 60 -15.83 -2.58 -3.96
N LYS A 61 -15.33 -3.82 -3.90
CA LYS A 61 -16.12 -5.03 -3.58
C LYS A 61 -16.71 -5.00 -2.16
N GLY A 62 -16.01 -4.38 -1.21
CA GLY A 62 -16.53 -4.11 0.12
C GLY A 62 -17.70 -3.12 0.11
N ILE A 63 -17.56 -2.03 -0.65
CA ILE A 63 -18.58 -1.00 -0.81
C ILE A 63 -19.82 -1.56 -1.53
N SER A 64 -19.64 -2.42 -2.54
CA SER A 64 -20.73 -3.04 -3.28
C SER A 64 -21.47 -4.12 -2.47
N GLY A 65 -20.88 -4.61 -1.38
CA GLY A 65 -21.42 -5.69 -0.55
C GLY A 65 -21.04 -7.10 -1.02
N GLU A 66 -20.25 -7.23 -2.09
CA GLU A 66 -19.73 -8.52 -2.58
C GLU A 66 -18.77 -9.18 -1.57
N LEU A 67 -18.04 -8.38 -0.80
CA LEU A 67 -17.15 -8.84 0.26
C LEU A 67 -17.54 -8.26 1.62
N LYS A 68 -17.51 -9.09 2.66
CA LYS A 68 -17.67 -8.63 4.04
C LYS A 68 -16.48 -7.75 4.44
N LYS A 69 -16.73 -6.71 5.24
CA LYS A 69 -15.69 -5.81 5.75
C LYS A 69 -14.45 -6.54 6.29
N ARG A 70 -14.64 -7.53 7.18
CA ARG A 70 -13.53 -8.30 7.75
C ARG A 70 -12.67 -9.00 6.69
N THR A 71 -13.30 -9.49 5.62
CA THR A 71 -12.61 -10.11 4.49
C THR A 71 -11.82 -9.07 3.70
N VAL A 72 -12.43 -7.91 3.43
CA VAL A 72 -11.74 -6.78 2.77
C VAL A 72 -10.50 -6.39 3.57
N ASP A 73 -10.63 -6.18 4.89
CA ASP A 73 -9.51 -5.80 5.76
C ASP A 73 -8.38 -6.85 5.71
N SER A 74 -8.74 -8.14 5.77
CA SER A 74 -7.75 -9.23 5.72
C SER A 74 -6.98 -9.33 4.39
N LEU A 75 -7.58 -8.89 3.28
CA LEU A 75 -6.97 -8.93 1.96
C LEU A 75 -6.22 -7.63 1.64
N VAL A 76 -6.75 -6.48 2.06
CA VAL A 76 -6.18 -5.15 1.78
C VAL A 76 -4.95 -4.89 2.63
N ASN A 77 -4.96 -5.24 3.93
CA ASN A 77 -3.84 -4.98 4.83
C ASN A 77 -2.48 -5.50 4.32
N PRO A 78 -2.33 -6.76 3.90
CA PRO A 78 -1.05 -7.25 3.39
C PRO A 78 -0.63 -6.55 2.08
N ILE A 79 -1.58 -6.16 1.23
CA ILE A 79 -1.29 -5.38 0.00
C ILE A 79 -0.74 -4.00 0.37
N MET A 80 -1.33 -3.34 1.37
CA MET A 80 -0.88 -2.03 1.83
C MET A 80 0.50 -2.09 2.50
N VAL A 81 0.83 -3.18 3.20
CA VAL A 81 2.19 -3.40 3.72
C VAL A 81 3.21 -3.48 2.57
N LYS A 82 2.91 -4.23 1.51
CA LYS A 82 3.77 -4.30 0.31
C LYS A 82 3.89 -2.93 -0.37
N TYR A 83 2.78 -2.20 -0.48
CA TYR A 83 2.77 -0.85 -1.05
C TYR A 83 3.70 0.08 -0.27
N LEU A 84 3.64 0.07 1.07
CA LEU A 84 4.52 0.89 1.90
C LEU A 84 5.99 0.52 1.73
N ALA A 85 6.31 -0.76 1.56
CA ALA A 85 7.67 -1.21 1.30
C ALA A 85 8.20 -0.70 -0.05
N VAL A 86 7.37 -0.71 -1.10
CA VAL A 86 7.72 -0.16 -2.42
C VAL A 86 7.81 1.37 -2.36
N PHE A 87 6.84 2.02 -1.73
CA PHE A 87 6.76 3.48 -1.66
C PHE A 87 7.98 4.12 -0.98
N LYS A 88 8.52 3.47 0.05
CA LYS A 88 9.74 3.92 0.75
C LYS A 88 11.01 3.91 -0.11
N GLN A 89 11.00 3.17 -1.23
CA GLN A 89 12.13 3.08 -2.15
C GLN A 89 12.04 4.10 -3.29
N LEU A 90 10.93 4.83 -3.41
CA LEU A 90 10.73 5.81 -4.47
C LEU A 90 11.55 7.07 -4.23
N SER A 91 12.01 7.68 -5.32
CA SER A 91 12.53 9.05 -5.29
C SER A 91 11.43 10.03 -4.86
N PRO A 92 11.76 11.24 -4.37
CA PRO A 92 10.76 12.25 -4.05
C PRO A 92 9.81 12.55 -5.23
N SER A 93 10.33 12.66 -6.45
CA SER A 93 9.54 12.89 -7.67
C SER A 93 8.57 11.74 -7.96
N ASP A 94 9.04 10.50 -7.89
CA ASP A 94 8.21 9.31 -8.14
C ASP A 94 7.16 9.12 -7.04
N SER A 95 7.54 9.39 -5.79
CA SER A 95 6.63 9.33 -4.65
C SER A 95 5.46 10.30 -4.82
N LEU A 96 5.69 11.48 -5.40
CA LEU A 96 4.64 12.46 -5.70
C LEU A 96 3.69 11.94 -6.79
N ILE A 97 4.21 11.28 -7.82
CA ILE A 97 3.40 10.65 -8.88
C ILE A 97 2.48 9.60 -8.26
N VAL A 98 3.05 8.68 -7.46
CA VAL A 98 2.28 7.61 -6.80
C VAL A 98 1.29 8.17 -5.78
N HIS A 99 1.65 9.23 -5.05
CA HIS A 99 0.75 9.88 -4.11
C HIS A 99 -0.46 10.49 -4.82
N LYS A 100 -0.25 11.23 -5.91
CA LYS A 100 -1.35 11.80 -6.72
C LYS A 100 -2.27 10.69 -7.25
N TYR A 101 -1.70 9.60 -7.74
CA TYR A 101 -2.47 8.44 -8.21
C TYR A 101 -3.32 7.81 -7.09
N ARG A 102 -2.75 7.64 -5.89
CA ARG A 102 -3.49 7.15 -4.73
C ARG A 102 -4.69 8.04 -4.38
N GLN A 103 -4.51 9.37 -4.42
CA GLN A 103 -5.59 10.32 -4.15
C GLN A 103 -6.71 10.25 -5.20
N GLN A 104 -6.36 10.07 -6.48
CA GLN A 104 -7.35 9.84 -7.53
C GLN A 104 -8.21 8.61 -7.25
N LYS A 105 -7.57 7.47 -6.89
CA LYS A 105 -8.29 6.23 -6.58
C LYS A 105 -9.17 6.34 -5.34
N ILE A 106 -8.73 7.07 -4.32
CA ILE A 106 -9.56 7.37 -3.14
C ILE A 106 -10.81 8.15 -3.55
N ASN A 107 -10.66 9.18 -4.38
CA ASN A 107 -11.80 9.98 -4.85
C ASN A 107 -12.77 9.13 -5.68
N GLU A 108 -12.28 8.27 -6.57
CA GLU A 108 -13.11 7.31 -7.32
C GLU A 108 -13.94 6.42 -6.40
N LEU A 109 -13.35 5.91 -5.31
CA LEU A 109 -14.05 5.06 -4.34
C LEU A 109 -15.10 5.85 -3.55
N LEU A 110 -14.81 7.10 -3.18
CA LEU A 110 -15.77 7.97 -2.48
C LEU A 110 -16.96 8.31 -3.37
N GLU A 111 -16.73 8.62 -4.65
CA GLU A 111 -17.79 8.84 -5.62
C GLU A 111 -18.63 7.58 -5.83
N PHE A 112 -17.97 6.42 -5.98
CA PHE A 112 -18.66 5.14 -6.12
C PHE A 112 -19.55 4.84 -4.90
N GLN A 113 -19.04 5.07 -3.69
CA GLN A 113 -19.80 4.91 -2.46
C GLN A 113 -20.99 5.86 -2.42
N SER A 114 -20.78 7.14 -2.72
CA SER A 114 -21.84 8.15 -2.71
C SER A 114 -22.97 7.78 -3.68
N LYS A 115 -22.63 7.34 -4.90
CA LYS A 115 -23.61 6.86 -5.89
C LYS A 115 -24.40 5.64 -5.40
N LYS A 116 -23.75 4.70 -4.71
CA LYS A 116 -24.38 3.46 -4.23
C LYS A 116 -25.44 3.71 -3.14
N TYR A 117 -25.28 4.75 -2.32
CA TYR A 117 -26.14 5.06 -1.17
C TYR A 117 -27.04 6.29 -1.37
N SER A 118 -27.03 6.90 -2.56
CA SER A 118 -27.87 8.07 -2.88
C SER A 118 -29.25 7.72 -3.45
N TYR A 119 -29.61 6.43 -3.43
CA TYR A 119 -30.93 5.87 -3.80
C TYR A 119 -31.45 5.04 -2.62
#